data_AF-A0A485B5G4-F1
#
_entry.id   AF-A0A485B5G4-F1
#
_cell.length_a   1.000
_cell.length_b   1.000
_cell.length_c   1.000
_cell.angle_alpha   90.00
_cell.angle_beta   90.00
_cell.angle_gamma   90.00
#
_symmetry.space_group_name_H-M   'P 1'
#
loop_
_entity.id
_entity.type
_entity.pdbx_description
1 polymer ?
#
loop_
_entity_poly.entity_id
_entity_poly.type
_entity_poly.pdbx_seq_one_letter_code
_entity_poly.pdbx_strand_id
1 'polypeptide(L)'
;MPHIQVENWGLVEALEKRFKVTCFVGHDIRSLALAEHYFGASQDCEDSILVRVHRGTGAGIISNGRIFIGRNGNVGEIGHIQVDPLGERCHCGNFGCLETVAANAAIEQRVRHLLEQGYQSRLSLDECNIKAILQSANKGDTLACEVIEHVGRHLGKTIAIAINLFNPQKGG
;
A
#
# COMPACT_ATOMS: atom_id res chain seq x y z
N MET A 1 -5.28 13.80 -6.01
CA MET A 1 -5.72 12.76 -5.05
C MET A 1 -6.72 11.88 -5.77
N PRO A 2 -6.49 10.57 -5.93
CA PRO A 2 -7.30 9.72 -6.81
C PRO A 2 -8.77 9.57 -6.37
N HIS A 3 -9.13 9.96 -5.16
CA HIS A 3 -10.48 9.77 -4.60
C HIS A 3 -11.19 11.07 -4.17
N ILE A 4 -10.59 12.24 -4.43
CA ILE A 4 -11.17 13.55 -4.10
C ILE A 4 -11.02 14.44 -5.33
N GLN A 5 -12.13 15.00 -5.81
CA GLN A 5 -12.14 15.93 -6.93
C GLN A 5 -11.70 17.32 -6.46
N VAL A 6 -10.39 17.57 -6.52
CA VAL A 6 -9.77 18.86 -6.19
C VAL A 6 -8.63 19.14 -7.15
N GLU A 7 -8.49 20.40 -7.55
CA GLU A 7 -7.41 20.90 -8.40
C GLU A 7 -6.80 22.15 -7.77
N ASN A 8 -5.48 22.17 -7.57
CA ASN A 8 -4.71 23.29 -7.01
C ASN A 8 -5.35 23.95 -5.78
N TRP A 9 -5.88 23.13 -4.87
CA TRP A 9 -6.56 23.64 -3.68
C TRP A 9 -5.54 24.13 -2.65
N GLY A 10 -5.53 25.44 -2.39
CA GLY A 10 -4.74 26.11 -1.34
C GLY A 10 -5.23 25.77 0.08
N LEU A 11 -5.28 24.48 0.41
CA LEU A 11 -5.85 23.99 1.67
C LEU A 11 -5.17 24.59 2.91
N VAL A 12 -3.84 24.63 2.91
CA VAL A 12 -3.06 25.20 4.02
C VAL A 12 -3.45 26.66 4.24
N GLU A 13 -3.39 27.49 3.20
CA GLU A 13 -3.72 28.92 3.28
C GLU A 13 -5.17 29.16 3.77
N ALA A 14 -6.12 28.35 3.28
CA ALA A 14 -7.52 28.43 3.72
C ALA A 14 -7.68 28.11 5.22
N LEU A 15 -6.98 27.09 5.71
CA LEU A 15 -6.98 26.70 7.13
C LEU A 15 -6.30 27.77 8.00
N GLU A 16 -5.13 28.26 7.60
CA GLU A 16 -4.40 29.30 8.35
C GLU A 16 -5.20 30.60 8.41
N LYS A 17 -5.84 31.01 7.31
CA LYS A 17 -6.70 32.20 7.28
C LYS A 17 -7.86 32.08 8.26
N ARG A 18 -8.49 30.90 8.33
CA ARG A 18 -9.69 30.62 9.13
C ARG A 18 -9.42 30.41 10.62
N PHE A 19 -8.32 29.72 10.94
CA PHE A 19 -8.02 29.26 12.30
C PHE A 19 -6.87 30.01 12.96
N LYS A 20 -6.08 30.79 12.21
CA LYS A 20 -4.95 31.58 12.72
C LYS A 20 -3.88 30.73 13.43
N VAL A 21 -3.64 29.52 12.93
CA VAL A 21 -2.62 28.58 13.41
C VAL A 21 -1.79 28.08 12.24
N THR A 22 -0.51 27.78 12.46
CA THR A 22 0.37 27.16 11.46
C THR A 22 -0.20 25.82 11.02
N CYS A 23 -0.29 25.60 9.71
CA CYS A 23 -0.86 24.37 9.15
C CYS A 23 0.15 23.68 8.23
N PHE A 24 0.12 22.35 8.26
CA PHE A 24 0.94 21.50 7.37
C PHE A 24 0.03 20.51 6.65
N VAL A 25 0.37 20.20 5.39
CA VAL A 25 -0.28 19.13 4.63
C VAL A 25 0.77 18.10 4.26
N GLY A 26 0.48 16.83 4.56
CA GLY A 26 1.33 15.70 4.25
C GLY A 26 0.59 14.65 3.44
N HIS A 27 1.32 13.90 2.63
CA HIS A 27 0.78 12.70 2.00
C HIS A 27 0.62 11.60 3.05
N ASP A 28 -0.49 10.89 3.03
CA ASP A 28 -0.91 9.94 4.08
C ASP A 28 0.18 8.91 4.45
N ILE A 29 0.78 8.23 3.46
CA ILE A 29 1.81 7.22 3.67
C ILE A 29 3.10 7.82 4.25
N ARG A 30 3.48 9.03 3.83
CA ARG A 30 4.67 9.72 4.37
C ARG A 30 4.44 10.20 5.78
N SER A 31 3.26 10.73 6.06
CA SER A 31 2.84 11.09 7.41
C SER A 31 2.81 9.87 8.32
N LEU A 32 2.41 8.70 7.82
CA LEU A 32 2.46 7.44 8.55
C LEU A 32 3.90 7.00 8.83
N ALA A 33 4.81 7.06 7.84
CA ALA A 33 6.23 6.75 8.05
C ALA A 33 6.90 7.69 9.07
N LEU A 34 6.57 8.99 9.03
CA LEU A 34 7.02 9.94 10.05
C LEU A 34 6.45 9.61 11.43
N ALA A 35 5.18 9.21 11.52
CA ALA A 35 4.57 8.80 12.79
C ALA A 35 5.26 7.55 13.37
N GLU A 36 5.56 6.55 12.53
CA GLU A 36 6.30 5.36 12.96
C GLU A 36 7.76 5.66 13.35
N HIS A 37 8.37 6.68 12.74
CA HIS A 37 9.72 7.12 13.07
C HIS A 37 9.77 7.92 14.38
N TYR A 38 8.80 8.80 14.63
CA TYR A 38 8.78 9.59 15.86
C TYR A 38 8.17 8.86 17.05
N PHE A 39 7.20 7.98 16.82
CA PHE A 39 6.33 7.46 17.88
C PHE A 39 6.03 5.96 17.78
N GLY A 40 6.52 5.27 16.74
CA GLY A 40 6.18 3.87 16.49
C GLY A 40 7.39 2.93 16.40
N ALA A 41 7.30 1.97 15.49
CA ALA A 41 8.19 0.83 15.40
C ALA A 41 9.59 1.13 14.84
N SER A 42 9.82 2.36 14.35
CA SER A 42 11.08 2.78 13.71
C SER A 42 11.78 3.96 14.41
N GLN A 43 11.52 4.16 15.70
CA GLN A 43 12.17 5.18 16.54
C GLN A 43 13.66 4.95 16.79
N ASP A 44 14.08 3.69 16.72
CA ASP A 44 15.43 3.20 17.00
C ASP A 44 16.30 3.06 15.74
N CYS A 45 15.86 3.60 14.59
CA CYS A 45 16.60 3.57 13.34
C CYS A 45 16.52 4.89 12.56
N GLU A 46 17.58 5.20 11.82
CA GLU A 46 17.68 6.39 10.96
C GLU A 46 17.28 6.10 9.51
N ASP A 47 17.33 4.84 9.09
CA ASP A 47 16.90 4.42 7.75
C ASP A 47 15.82 3.34 7.85
N SER A 48 14.62 3.63 7.34
CA SER A 48 13.48 2.71 7.37
C SER A 48 12.60 2.82 6.13
N ILE A 49 11.94 1.71 5.79
CA ILE A 49 10.89 1.69 4.76
C ILE A 49 9.63 1.14 5.40
N LEU A 50 8.59 1.97 5.42
CA LEU A 50 7.23 1.57 5.75
C LEU A 50 6.50 1.18 4.47
N VAL A 51 5.89 0.00 4.44
CA VAL A 51 5.05 -0.44 3.32
C VAL A 51 3.59 -0.48 3.76
N ARG A 52 2.75 0.29 3.10
CA ARG A 52 1.30 0.28 3.34
C ARG A 52 0.60 -0.52 2.25
N VAL A 53 -0.19 -1.51 2.66
CA VAL A 53 -1.12 -2.25 1.81
C VAL A 53 -2.54 -2.00 2.30
N HIS A 54 -3.36 -1.31 1.50
CA HIS A 54 -4.76 -1.02 1.84
C HIS A 54 -5.62 -0.83 0.58
N ARG A 55 -6.12 0.41 0.33
CA ARG A 55 -6.83 0.76 -0.91
C ARG A 55 -5.90 0.81 -2.11
N GLY A 56 -4.64 1.14 -1.84
CA GLY A 56 -3.54 1.06 -2.77
C GLY A 56 -2.31 0.48 -2.08
N THR A 57 -1.19 0.50 -2.80
CA THR A 57 0.10 0.07 -2.25
C THR A 57 1.14 1.17 -2.42
N GLY A 58 1.79 1.55 -1.33
CA GLY A 58 2.84 2.57 -1.39
C GLY A 58 3.76 2.48 -0.19
N ALA A 59 4.84 3.25 -0.25
CA ALA A 59 5.88 3.23 0.76
C ALA A 59 6.25 4.63 1.23
N GLY A 60 6.57 4.74 2.52
CA GLY A 60 7.22 5.91 3.09
C GLY A 60 8.64 5.53 3.47
N ILE A 61 9.62 6.33 3.06
CA ILE A 61 11.04 6.04 3.23
C ILE A 61 11.64 7.10 4.14
N ILE A 62 12.23 6.69 5.25
CA ILE A 62 13.09 7.53 6.08
C ILE A 62 14.54 7.19 5.72
N SER A 63 15.35 8.21 5.48
CA SER A 63 16.80 8.03 5.33
C SER A 63 17.57 9.11 6.08
N ASN A 64 18.61 8.72 6.81
CA ASN A 64 19.37 9.58 7.71
C ASN A 64 18.45 10.42 8.64
N GLY A 65 17.43 9.78 9.20
CA GLY A 65 16.44 10.38 10.11
C GLY A 65 15.48 11.37 9.45
N ARG A 66 15.39 11.41 8.11
CA ARG A 66 14.54 12.35 7.37
C ARG A 66 13.64 11.64 6.38
N ILE A 67 12.41 12.14 6.24
CA ILE A 67 11.49 11.66 5.21
C ILE A 67 12.07 11.93 3.81
N PHE A 68 12.14 10.88 3.00
CA PHE A 68 12.64 10.93 1.64
C PHE A 68 11.50 11.28 0.69
N ILE A 69 11.45 12.56 0.27
CA ILE A 69 10.37 13.13 -0.56
C ILE A 69 10.73 13.10 -2.06
N GLY A 70 12.03 13.09 -2.38
CA GLY A 70 12.55 13.31 -3.73
C GLY A 70 12.20 14.69 -4.29
N ARG A 71 12.47 14.89 -5.58
CA ARG A 71 12.30 16.21 -6.23
C ARG A 71 10.83 16.61 -6.45
N ASN A 72 9.98 15.64 -6.78
CA ASN A 72 8.58 15.89 -7.18
C ASN A 72 7.56 15.36 -6.16
N GLY A 73 8.00 14.86 -4.99
CA GLY A 73 7.07 14.39 -3.96
C GLY A 73 6.35 13.07 -4.24
N ASN A 74 6.77 12.33 -5.28
CA ASN A 74 6.19 11.03 -5.69
C ASN A 74 7.16 9.86 -5.45
N VAL A 75 8.06 10.01 -4.47
CA VAL A 75 8.89 8.89 -4.03
C VAL A 75 8.04 7.90 -3.24
N GLY A 76 8.29 6.61 -3.44
CA GLY A 76 7.61 5.54 -2.69
C GLY A 76 6.37 4.98 -3.37
N GLU A 77 6.13 5.27 -4.64
CA GLU A 77 5.04 4.70 -5.46
C GLU A 77 5.30 3.23 -5.85
N ILE A 78 5.63 2.39 -4.86
CA ILE A 78 5.97 0.97 -5.07
C ILE A 78 4.80 0.15 -5.60
N GLY A 79 3.56 0.61 -5.39
CA GLY A 79 2.36 -0.02 -5.95
C GLY A 79 2.35 -0.04 -7.46
N HIS A 80 3.10 0.86 -8.12
CA HIS A 80 3.17 0.94 -9.58
C HIS A 80 4.38 0.21 -10.18
N ILE A 81 5.22 -0.42 -9.36
CA ILE A 81 6.25 -1.33 -9.86
C ILE A 81 5.58 -2.51 -10.55
N GLN A 82 6.01 -2.83 -11.78
CA GLN A 82 5.50 -3.97 -12.52
C GLN A 82 6.01 -5.27 -11.87
N VAL A 83 5.07 -6.11 -11.42
CA VAL A 83 5.36 -7.40 -10.79
C VAL A 83 4.85 -8.60 -11.60
N ASP A 84 3.99 -8.33 -12.58
CA ASP A 84 3.50 -9.30 -13.55
C ASP A 84 3.49 -8.67 -14.97
N PRO A 85 4.39 -9.05 -15.88
CA PRO A 85 4.43 -8.48 -17.23
C PRO A 85 3.14 -8.71 -18.04
N LEU A 86 2.34 -9.72 -17.69
CA LEU A 86 1.09 -10.07 -18.35
C LEU A 86 -0.14 -9.80 -17.46
N GLY A 87 0.05 -9.02 -16.39
CA GLY A 87 -0.99 -8.76 -15.40
C GLY A 87 -2.04 -7.74 -15.84
N GLU A 88 -2.99 -7.49 -14.94
CA GLU A 88 -4.13 -6.60 -15.16
C GLU A 88 -3.74 -5.15 -15.45
N ARG A 89 -4.62 -4.42 -16.15
CA ARG A 89 -4.42 -2.99 -16.41
C ARG A 89 -4.58 -2.19 -15.11
N CYS A 90 -3.55 -1.42 -14.75
CA CYS A 90 -3.58 -0.51 -13.62
C CYS A 90 -4.23 0.83 -14.00
N HIS A 91 -4.83 1.52 -13.03
CA HIS A 91 -5.40 2.87 -13.25
C HIS A 91 -4.34 3.91 -13.63
N CYS A 92 -3.06 3.68 -13.31
CA CYS A 92 -1.96 4.54 -13.76
C CYS A 92 -1.68 4.43 -15.27
N GLY A 93 -2.29 3.47 -15.97
CA GLY A 93 -2.18 3.25 -17.41
C GLY A 93 -1.29 2.07 -17.80
N ASN A 94 -0.42 1.61 -16.90
CA ASN A 94 0.48 0.46 -17.09
C ASN A 94 -0.23 -0.89 -16.85
N PHE A 95 0.50 -2.00 -17.03
CA PHE A 95 0.01 -3.37 -16.81
C PHE A 95 0.81 -4.09 -15.72
N GLY A 96 0.10 -4.85 -14.89
CA GLY A 96 0.62 -5.72 -13.83
C GLY A 96 1.45 -5.01 -12.77
N CYS A 97 1.00 -3.82 -12.37
CA CYS A 97 1.51 -3.11 -11.21
C CYS A 97 1.24 -3.91 -9.92
N LEU A 98 2.11 -3.82 -8.90
CA LEU A 98 1.91 -4.49 -7.60
C LEU A 98 0.51 -4.23 -7.02
N GLU A 99 -0.01 -3.02 -7.18
CA GLU A 99 -1.32 -2.63 -6.68
C GLU A 99 -2.48 -3.47 -7.28
N THR A 100 -2.35 -3.93 -8.53
CA THR A 100 -3.35 -4.81 -9.16
C THR A 100 -3.35 -6.23 -8.60
N VAL A 101 -2.43 -6.53 -7.67
CA VAL A 101 -2.32 -7.81 -6.99
C VAL A 101 -2.57 -7.65 -5.48
N ALA A 102 -1.96 -6.62 -4.87
CA ALA A 102 -1.88 -6.49 -3.42
C ALA A 102 -2.93 -5.56 -2.79
N ALA A 103 -3.58 -4.68 -3.55
CA ALA A 103 -4.62 -3.83 -2.98
C ALA A 103 -5.84 -4.66 -2.53
N ASN A 104 -6.55 -4.20 -1.50
CA ASN A 104 -7.72 -4.91 -0.96
C ASN A 104 -8.73 -5.27 -2.06
N ALA A 105 -9.03 -4.33 -2.97
CA ALA A 105 -9.95 -4.55 -4.07
C ALA A 105 -9.46 -5.65 -5.04
N ALA A 106 -8.15 -5.69 -5.33
CA ALA A 106 -7.56 -6.72 -6.18
C ALA A 106 -7.64 -8.11 -5.52
N ILE A 107 -7.36 -8.19 -4.23
CA ILE A 107 -7.46 -9.43 -3.44
C ILE A 107 -8.91 -9.94 -3.43
N GLU A 108 -9.86 -9.05 -3.11
CA GLU A 108 -11.28 -9.36 -3.08
C GLU A 108 -11.80 -9.81 -4.45
N GLN A 109 -11.41 -9.13 -5.53
CA GLN A 109 -11.80 -9.50 -6.89
C GLN A 109 -11.22 -10.87 -7.28
N ARG A 110 -9.97 -11.15 -6.93
CA ARG A 110 -9.33 -12.45 -7.22
C ARG A 110 -10.03 -13.59 -6.51
N VAL A 111 -10.39 -13.43 -5.23
CA VAL A 111 -11.16 -14.45 -4.50
C VAL A 111 -12.54 -14.64 -5.13
N ARG A 112 -13.28 -13.55 -5.41
CA ARG A 112 -14.59 -13.64 -6.07
C ARG A 112 -14.52 -14.41 -7.39
N HIS A 113 -13.55 -14.09 -8.23
CA HIS A 113 -13.35 -14.77 -9.51
C HIS A 113 -13.12 -16.28 -9.35
N LEU A 114 -12.31 -16.69 -8.38
CA LEU A 114 -12.07 -18.12 -8.10
C LEU A 114 -13.35 -18.81 -7.57
N LEU A 115 -14.13 -18.14 -6.72
CA LEU A 115 -15.42 -18.67 -6.26
C LEU A 115 -16.41 -18.86 -7.42
N GLU A 116 -16.49 -17.90 -8.35
CA GLU A 116 -17.32 -17.99 -9.55
C GLU A 116 -16.91 -19.14 -10.48
N GLN A 117 -15.61 -19.48 -10.49
CA GLN A 117 -15.07 -20.64 -11.21
C GLN A 117 -15.35 -21.99 -10.51
N GLY A 118 -15.99 -21.97 -9.34
CA GLY A 118 -16.38 -23.17 -8.60
C GLY A 118 -15.34 -23.69 -7.61
N TYR A 119 -14.27 -22.92 -7.35
CA TYR A 119 -13.30 -23.28 -6.31
C TYR A 119 -13.98 -23.30 -4.94
N GLN A 120 -13.72 -24.35 -4.17
CA GLN A 120 -14.33 -24.53 -2.85
C GLN A 120 -13.63 -23.66 -1.80
N SER A 121 -14.43 -23.02 -0.96
CA SER A 121 -13.95 -22.18 0.14
C SER A 121 -15.02 -22.07 1.23
N ARG A 122 -14.61 -21.66 2.42
CA ARG A 122 -15.48 -21.22 3.52
C ARG A 122 -16.12 -19.86 3.23
N LEU A 123 -15.62 -19.13 2.24
CA LEU A 123 -16.14 -17.84 1.79
C LEU A 123 -17.31 -18.02 0.83
N SER A 124 -18.28 -17.11 0.89
CA SER A 124 -19.33 -16.96 -0.12
C SER A 124 -19.08 -15.71 -0.97
N LEU A 125 -19.75 -15.62 -2.13
CA LEU A 125 -19.67 -14.43 -3.00
C LEU A 125 -20.18 -13.16 -2.30
N ASP A 126 -21.17 -13.31 -1.42
CA ASP A 126 -21.77 -12.22 -0.65
C ASP A 126 -20.87 -11.72 0.50
N GLU A 127 -19.98 -12.58 1.02
CA GLU A 127 -19.09 -12.29 2.15
C GLU A 127 -17.60 -12.29 1.77
N CYS A 128 -17.28 -11.75 0.60
CA CYS A 128 -15.92 -11.71 0.07
C CYS A 128 -15.26 -10.32 0.21
N ASN A 129 -15.14 -9.83 1.44
CA ASN A 129 -14.34 -8.63 1.75
C ASN A 129 -12.99 -9.01 2.38
N ILE A 130 -12.01 -8.10 2.37
CA ILE A 130 -10.64 -8.38 2.84
C ILE A 130 -10.58 -8.93 4.26
N LYS A 131 -11.46 -8.45 5.15
CA LYS A 131 -11.53 -8.92 6.54
C LYS A 131 -11.97 -10.38 6.60
N ALA A 132 -13.01 -10.75 5.86
CA ALA A 132 -13.48 -12.13 5.79
C ALA A 132 -12.41 -13.05 5.17
N ILE A 133 -11.75 -12.60 4.09
CA ILE A 133 -10.67 -13.35 3.42
C ILE A 133 -9.53 -13.65 4.39
N LEU A 134 -9.02 -12.64 5.11
CA LEU A 134 -7.96 -12.83 6.11
C LEU A 134 -8.39 -13.75 7.26
N GLN A 135 -9.64 -13.62 7.73
CA GLN A 135 -10.18 -14.50 8.76
C GLN A 135 -10.30 -15.95 8.29
N SER A 136 -10.68 -16.17 7.03
CA SER A 136 -10.74 -17.51 6.43
C SER A 136 -9.36 -18.11 6.25
N ALA A 137 -8.38 -17.33 5.77
CA ALA A 137 -6.99 -17.76 5.68
C ALA A 137 -6.42 -18.17 7.06
N ASN A 138 -6.67 -17.38 8.10
CA ASN A 138 -6.25 -17.72 9.47
C ASN A 138 -6.93 -19.00 10.03
N LYS A 139 -8.05 -19.41 9.45
CA LYS A 139 -8.75 -20.68 9.76
C LYS A 139 -8.34 -21.84 8.86
N GLY A 140 -7.34 -21.64 7.98
CA GLY A 140 -6.83 -22.67 7.07
C GLY A 140 -7.68 -22.90 5.83
N ASP A 141 -8.51 -21.93 5.41
CA ASP A 141 -9.21 -22.01 4.13
C ASP A 141 -8.20 -21.99 2.96
N THR A 142 -8.13 -23.07 2.19
CA THR A 142 -7.10 -23.27 1.15
C THR A 142 -7.12 -22.16 0.11
N LEU A 143 -8.29 -21.80 -0.41
CA LEU A 143 -8.43 -20.73 -1.41
C LEU A 143 -7.92 -19.39 -0.86
N ALA A 144 -8.37 -19.00 0.33
CA ALA A 144 -7.93 -17.76 0.96
C ALA A 144 -6.42 -17.76 1.22
N CYS A 145 -5.85 -18.87 1.73
CA CYS A 145 -4.42 -19.02 1.93
C CYS A 145 -3.64 -18.84 0.62
N GLU A 146 -4.03 -19.53 -0.47
CA GLU A 146 -3.36 -19.43 -1.76
C GLU A 146 -3.37 -18.00 -2.33
N VAL A 147 -4.47 -17.27 -2.15
CA VAL A 147 -4.56 -15.88 -2.57
C VAL A 147 -3.64 -14.98 -1.73
N ILE A 148 -3.64 -15.13 -0.41
CA ILE A 148 -2.76 -14.34 0.47
C ILE A 148 -1.28 -14.66 0.23
N GLU A 149 -0.93 -15.93 -0.01
CA GLU A 149 0.42 -16.34 -0.38
C GLU A 149 0.85 -15.76 -1.74
N HIS A 150 -0.08 -15.71 -2.71
CA HIS A 150 0.16 -15.04 -3.98
C HIS A 150 0.51 -13.55 -3.78
N VAL A 151 -0.27 -12.82 -2.96
CA VAL A 151 0.04 -11.44 -2.58
C VAL A 151 1.41 -11.33 -1.90
N GLY A 152 1.67 -12.18 -0.91
CA GLY A 152 2.93 -12.20 -0.16
C GLY A 152 4.15 -12.40 -1.05
N ARG A 153 4.06 -13.25 -2.08
CA ARG A 153 5.14 -13.45 -3.06
C ARG A 153 5.45 -12.19 -3.87
N HIS A 154 4.44 -11.50 -4.38
CA HIS A 154 4.66 -10.27 -5.18
C HIS A 154 5.08 -9.08 -4.30
N LEU A 155 4.50 -8.96 -3.11
CA LEU A 155 4.90 -7.96 -2.12
C LEU A 155 6.34 -8.18 -1.66
N GLY A 156 6.71 -9.41 -1.31
CA GLY A 156 8.05 -9.77 -0.88
C GLY A 156 9.12 -9.50 -1.94
N LYS A 157 8.84 -9.78 -3.22
CA LYS A 157 9.73 -9.40 -4.34
C LYS A 157 9.95 -7.89 -4.39
N THR A 158 8.89 -7.11 -4.23
CA THR A 158 8.96 -5.65 -4.28
C THR A 158 9.70 -5.07 -3.08
N ILE A 159 9.47 -5.63 -1.88
CA ILE A 159 10.22 -5.27 -0.66
C ILE A 159 11.70 -5.61 -0.83
N ALA A 160 12.04 -6.78 -1.39
CA ALA A 160 13.43 -7.14 -1.65
C ALA A 160 14.13 -6.17 -2.62
N ILE A 161 13.42 -5.71 -3.65
CA ILE A 161 13.92 -4.64 -4.53
C ILE A 161 14.16 -3.36 -3.74
N ALA A 162 13.21 -2.94 -2.90
CA ALA A 162 13.35 -1.73 -2.09
C ALA A 162 14.53 -1.84 -1.10
N ILE A 163 14.72 -2.99 -0.45
CA ILE A 163 15.86 -3.26 0.42
C ILE A 163 17.17 -3.10 -0.33
N ASN A 164 17.30 -3.68 -1.53
CA ASN A 164 18.52 -3.57 -2.32
C ASN A 164 18.82 -2.15 -2.80
N LEU A 165 17.78 -1.33 -3.02
CA LEU A 165 17.94 0.06 -3.50
C LEU A 165 18.25 1.05 -2.37
N PHE A 166 17.70 0.84 -1.17
CA PHE A 166 17.76 1.82 -0.08
C PHE A 166 18.55 1.34 1.14
N ASN A 167 18.86 0.05 1.23
CA ASN A 167 19.60 -0.58 2.34
C ASN A 167 19.11 -0.12 3.74
N PRO A 168 17.81 -0.23 4.06
CA PRO A 168 17.27 0.28 5.31
C PRO A 168 17.70 -0.59 6.50
N GLN A 169 17.76 0.02 7.69
CA GLN A 169 18.00 -0.70 8.94
C GLN A 169 16.76 -1.49 9.39
N LYS A 170 15.55 -1.03 9.02
CA LYS A 170 14.28 -1.74 9.23
C LYS A 170 13.38 -1.70 7.99
N GLY A 171 12.76 -2.83 7.68
CA GLY A 171 11.73 -2.95 6.64
C GLY A 171 10.59 -3.85 7.11
N GLY A 172 9.35 -3.40 6.94
CA GLY A 172 8.13 -4.08 7.37
C GLY A 172 6.88 -3.35 6.91
#